data_AF-A0A8C0FQV4-F1
#
_entry.id   AF-A0A8C0FQV4-F1
#
_cell.length_a   1.000
_cell.length_b   1.000
_cell.length_c   1.000
_cell.angle_alpha   90.00
_cell.angle_beta   90.00
_cell.angle_gamma   90.00
#
_symmetry.space_group_name_H-M   'P 1'
#
loop_
_entity.id
_entity.type
_entity.pdbx_description
1 polymer ?
#
loop_
_entity_poly.entity_id
_entity_poly.type
_entity_poly.pdbx_seq_one_letter_code
_entity_poly.pdbx_strand_id
1 'polypeptide(L)'
;MECKDVPAETLYDVLHDIEYRKKWDTNVIETFDIGKLTVNSDVGYYAWKCPKPLKNRDVITLRSWLPMGNDYIIMNYSVKHPKYPPRKDMVRAVSIQTGYLIEGTGAKSCTITYLAQVDPKGKGGPLHTPVSSGTGTLQFLTHQPRL
;
A
#
# COMPACT_ATOMS: atom_id res chain seq x y z
N MET A 1 -9.75 -11.67 -3.22
CA MET A 1 -10.06 -11.38 -4.64
C MET A 1 -9.22 -12.28 -5.50
N GLU A 2 -9.79 -12.89 -6.54
CA GLU A 2 -9.06 -13.76 -7.47
C GLU A 2 -8.39 -12.91 -8.57
N CYS A 3 -7.13 -13.22 -8.86
CA CYS A 3 -6.35 -12.65 -9.95
C CYS A 3 -6.08 -13.77 -10.99
N LYS A 4 -6.88 -13.78 -12.06
CA LYS A 4 -6.71 -14.72 -13.17
C LYS A 4 -5.60 -14.25 -14.10
N ASP A 5 -4.85 -15.19 -14.64
CA ASP A 5 -3.72 -14.95 -15.55
C ASP A 5 -2.56 -14.14 -14.92
N VAL A 6 -2.51 -14.03 -13.59
CA VAL A 6 -1.45 -13.34 -12.85
C VAL A 6 -0.83 -14.32 -11.83
N PRO A 7 0.43 -14.73 -12.02
CA PRO A 7 1.18 -15.49 -11.03
C PRO A 7 1.33 -14.73 -9.71
N ALA A 8 1.38 -15.45 -8.58
CA ALA A 8 1.55 -14.84 -7.26
C ALA A 8 2.84 -14.01 -7.15
N GLU A 9 3.93 -14.46 -7.77
CA GLU A 9 5.22 -13.74 -7.83
C GLU A 9 5.10 -12.39 -8.54
N THR A 10 4.36 -12.32 -9.66
CA THR A 10 4.17 -11.07 -10.40
C THR A 10 3.40 -10.06 -9.56
N LEU A 11 2.37 -10.52 -8.85
CA LEU A 11 1.61 -9.66 -7.95
C LEU A 11 2.46 -9.19 -6.77
N TYR A 12 3.30 -10.07 -6.23
CA TYR A 12 4.25 -9.75 -5.17
C TYR A 12 5.25 -8.68 -5.61
N ASP A 13 5.81 -8.79 -6.81
CA ASP A 13 6.74 -7.81 -7.39
C ASP A 13 6.07 -6.45 -7.61
N VAL A 14 4.86 -6.43 -8.18
CA VAL A 14 4.09 -5.19 -8.39
C VAL A 14 3.83 -4.44 -7.08
N LEU A 15 3.60 -5.15 -5.97
CA LEU A 15 3.38 -4.54 -4.66
C LEU A 15 4.67 -4.02 -4.00
N HIS A 16 5.84 -4.53 -4.41
CA HIS A 16 7.15 -4.04 -3.97
C HIS A 16 7.66 -2.88 -4.82
N ASP A 17 7.30 -2.82 -6.10
CA ASP A 17 7.79 -1.81 -7.04
C ASP A 17 7.13 -0.44 -6.82
N ILE A 18 7.83 0.41 -6.06
CA ILE A 18 7.41 1.77 -5.73
C ILE A 18 7.40 2.69 -6.96
N GLU A 19 8.29 2.45 -7.94
CA GLU A 19 8.34 3.26 -9.16
C GLU A 19 7.18 2.89 -10.10
N TYR A 20 6.88 1.59 -10.22
CA TYR A 20 5.71 1.13 -10.96
C TYR A 20 4.41 1.57 -10.29
N ARG A 21 4.37 1.69 -8.95
CA ARG A 21 3.22 2.23 -8.22
C ARG A 21 2.77 3.59 -8.71
N LYS A 22 3.70 4.47 -9.10
CA LYS A 22 3.39 5.80 -9.66
C LYS A 22 2.68 5.71 -11.02
N LYS A 23 2.85 4.61 -11.77
CA LYS A 23 2.20 4.42 -13.08
C LYS A 23 0.73 4.04 -12.93
N TRP A 24 0.39 3.22 -11.94
CA TRP A 24 -0.95 2.69 -11.81
C TRP A 24 -1.80 3.31 -10.69
N ASP A 25 -1.20 3.78 -9.60
CA ASP A 25 -1.93 4.44 -8.53
C ASP A 25 -2.05 5.94 -8.82
N THR A 26 -3.16 6.31 -9.44
CA THR A 26 -3.45 7.69 -9.86
C THR A 26 -3.58 8.69 -8.70
N ASN A 27 -3.75 8.19 -7.47
CA ASN A 27 -3.84 9.01 -6.27
C ASN A 27 -2.47 9.35 -5.69
N VAL A 28 -1.39 8.67 -6.11
CA VAL A 28 -0.04 8.95 -5.61
C VAL A 28 0.36 10.39 -5.92
N ILE A 29 0.87 11.06 -4.89
CA ILE A 29 1.58 12.33 -5.01
C ILE A 29 3.08 12.06 -4.99
N GLU A 30 3.53 11.27 -4.01
CA GLU A 30 4.93 11.02 -3.74
C GLU A 30 5.06 9.69 -2.99
N THR A 31 6.09 8.92 -3.32
CA THR A 31 6.40 7.66 -2.64
C THR A 31 7.88 7.33 -2.85
N PHE A 32 8.56 6.89 -1.79
CA PHE A 32 9.98 6.52 -1.82
C PHE A 32 10.38 5.73 -0.56
N ASP A 33 11.45 4.94 -0.67
CA ASP A 33 12.06 4.28 0.48
C ASP A 33 12.91 5.27 1.28
N ILE A 34 12.73 5.28 2.60
CA ILE A 34 13.54 6.05 3.54
C ILE A 34 14.81 5.26 3.90
N GLY A 35 14.68 3.95 4.10
CA GLY A 35 15.82 3.09 4.42
C GLY A 35 15.45 1.65 4.74
N LYS A 36 16.41 0.76 4.53
CA LYS A 36 16.29 -0.67 4.82
C LYS A 36 16.64 -0.96 6.27
N LEU A 37 15.83 -1.77 6.96
CA LEU A 37 16.06 -2.18 8.36
C LEU A 37 16.65 -3.59 8.44
N THR A 38 16.11 -4.52 7.67
CA THR A 38 16.60 -5.90 7.56
C THR A 38 16.56 -6.35 6.10
N VAL A 39 16.97 -7.59 5.80
CA VAL A 39 16.84 -8.16 4.45
C VAL A 39 15.41 -8.13 3.90
N ASN A 40 14.41 -8.16 4.79
CA ASN A 40 12.99 -8.27 4.49
C ASN A 40 12.12 -7.20 5.16
N SER A 41 12.69 -6.06 5.54
CA SER A 41 11.94 -4.93 6.06
C SER A 41 12.58 -3.58 5.75
N ASP A 42 11.75 -2.59 5.51
CA ASP A 42 12.12 -1.21 5.20
C ASP A 42 11.20 -0.20 5.91
N VAL A 43 11.61 1.07 5.85
CA VAL A 43 10.77 2.21 6.16
C VAL A 43 10.56 3.01 4.89
N GLY A 44 9.31 3.30 4.56
CA GLY A 44 8.91 4.03 3.36
C GLY A 44 8.02 5.23 3.67
N TYR A 45 8.01 6.18 2.74
CA TYR A 45 7.11 7.32 2.70
C TYR A 45 6.08 7.13 1.58
N TYR A 46 4.83 7.49 1.87
CA TYR A 46 3.74 7.48 0.89
C TYR A 46 2.79 8.65 1.11
N ALA A 47 2.47 9.40 0.05
CA ALA A 47 1.53 10.51 0.06
C ALA A 47 0.51 10.40 -1.08
N TRP A 48 -0.75 10.75 -0.79
CA TRP A 48 -1.84 10.61 -1.75
C TRP A 48 -2.82 11.78 -1.75
N LYS A 49 -3.44 11.97 -2.92
CA LYS A 49 -4.49 12.97 -3.17
C LYS A 49 -5.77 12.57 -2.45
N CYS A 50 -6.41 13.57 -1.86
CA CYS A 50 -7.75 13.42 -1.30
C CYS A 50 -8.74 14.32 -2.07
N PRO A 51 -10.01 13.91 -2.17
CA PRO A 51 -11.02 14.74 -2.79
C PRO A 51 -11.19 16.04 -1.99
N LYS A 52 -11.26 17.17 -2.70
CA LYS A 52 -11.55 18.47 -2.10
C LYS A 52 -12.92 18.41 -1.40
N PRO A 53 -13.09 19.06 -0.23
CA PRO A 53 -12.21 20.05 0.40
C PRO A 53 -11.16 19.46 1.36
N LEU A 54 -10.96 18.14 1.38
CA LEU A 54 -10.04 17.52 2.33
C LEU A 54 -8.58 17.80 1.97
N LYS A 55 -7.74 17.99 2.99
CA LYS A 55 -6.28 18.02 2.80
C LYS A 55 -5.77 16.64 2.36
N ASN A 56 -4.71 16.63 1.56
CA ASN A 56 -3.99 15.41 1.19
C ASN A 56 -3.38 14.75 2.43
N ARG A 57 -3.08 13.46 2.33
CA ARG A 57 -2.50 12.69 3.43
C ARG A 57 -1.14 12.16 3.06
N ASP A 58 -0.30 12.03 4.07
CA ASP A 58 0.94 11.27 4.02
C ASP A 58 1.02 10.27 5.15
N VAL A 59 1.85 9.24 4.96
CA VAL A 59 2.15 8.22 5.95
C VAL A 59 3.62 7.82 5.85
N ILE A 60 4.18 7.45 6.99
CA ILE A 60 5.46 6.76 7.08
C ILE A 60 5.16 5.39 7.64
N THR A 61 5.58 4.34 6.94
CA THR A 61 5.33 2.96 7.35
C THR A 61 6.62 2.19 7.47
N LEU A 62 6.72 1.35 8.50
CA LEU A 62 7.61 0.20 8.47
C LEU A 62 6.87 -0.90 7.73
N ARG A 63 7.46 -1.43 6.66
CA ARG A 63 6.93 -2.55 5.90
C ARG A 63 7.86 -3.75 6.08
N SER A 64 7.28 -4.92 6.26
CA SER A 64 7.97 -6.19 6.38
C SER A 64 7.28 -7.23 5.51
N TRP A 65 8.05 -8.14 4.93
CA TRP A 65 7.53 -9.16 4.04
C TRP A 65 8.11 -10.54 4.34
N LEU A 66 7.32 -11.57 4.01
CA LEU A 66 7.67 -12.96 4.22
C LEU A 66 7.09 -13.83 3.10
N PRO A 67 7.95 -14.40 2.24
CA PRO A 67 7.58 -15.52 1.37
C PRO A 67 7.35 -16.79 2.18
N MET A 68 6.33 -17.57 1.82
CA MET A 68 5.89 -18.78 2.52
C MET A 68 5.54 -19.88 1.51
N GLY A 69 6.55 -20.41 0.80
CA GLY A 69 6.31 -21.34 -0.31
C GLY A 69 5.72 -20.60 -1.51
N ASN A 70 4.48 -20.92 -1.89
CA ASN A 70 3.78 -20.27 -3.00
C ASN A 70 3.01 -19.01 -2.58
N ASP A 71 2.98 -18.72 -1.28
CA ASP A 71 2.23 -17.61 -0.70
C ASP A 71 3.16 -16.51 -0.22
N TYR A 72 2.64 -15.28 -0.11
CA TYR A 72 3.39 -14.12 0.31
C TYR A 72 2.58 -13.28 1.28
N ILE A 73 3.25 -12.79 2.33
CA ILE A 73 2.69 -11.78 3.23
C ILE A 73 3.53 -10.51 3.13
N ILE A 74 2.84 -9.37 3.04
CA ILE A 74 3.41 -8.03 3.17
C ILE A 74 2.60 -7.30 4.23
N MET A 75 3.23 -6.88 5.32
CA MET A 75 2.57 -6.18 6.42
C MET A 75 3.24 -4.83 6.62
N ASN A 76 2.46 -3.82 6.97
CA ASN A 76 3.00 -2.52 7.34
C ASN A 76 2.16 -1.84 8.42
N TYR A 77 2.83 -0.99 9.19
CA TYR A 77 2.21 -0.13 10.19
C TYR A 77 2.97 1.19 10.28
N SER A 78 2.33 2.22 10.81
CA SER A 78 2.92 3.55 10.89
C SER A 78 4.02 3.64 11.94
N VAL A 79 5.13 4.27 11.55
CA VAL A 79 6.23 4.63 12.45
C VAL A 79 6.51 6.13 12.39
N LYS A 80 7.19 6.65 13.41
CA LYS A 80 7.69 8.04 13.41
C LYS A 80 9.15 8.00 12.97
N HIS A 81 9.51 8.84 12.01
CA HIS A 81 10.90 9.01 11.59
C HIS A 81 11.36 10.45 11.86
N PRO A 82 12.45 10.69 12.65
CA PRO A 82 12.86 12.04 13.05
C PRO A 82 13.13 13.00 11.89
N LYS A 83 13.67 12.50 10.78
CA LYS A 83 13.95 13.29 9.56
C LYS A 83 12.70 13.61 8.72
N TYR A 84 11.56 12.99 9.01
CA TYR A 84 10.31 13.18 8.26
C TYR A 84 9.14 13.50 9.21
N PRO A 85 9.19 14.66 9.91
CA PRO A 85 8.09 15.12 10.75
C PRO A 85 6.81 15.40 9.93
N PRO A 86 5.64 15.57 10.57
CA PRO A 86 4.42 15.98 9.89
C PRO A 86 4.60 17.27 9.08
N ARG A 87 4.12 17.28 7.84
CA ARG A 87 4.16 18.46 6.95
C ARG A 87 2.97 19.38 7.21
N LYS A 88 3.10 20.68 6.91
CA LYS A 88 2.02 21.68 7.14
C LYS A 88 0.90 21.63 6.08
N ASP A 89 1.24 21.21 4.87
CA ASP A 89 0.38 21.11 3.69
C ASP A 89 -0.46 19.82 3.64
N MET A 90 -0.15 18.85 4.51
CA MET A 90 -0.79 17.54 4.53
C MET A 90 -1.22 17.14 5.95
N VAL A 91 -2.06 16.10 6.04
CA VAL A 91 -2.42 15.45 7.29
C VAL A 91 -1.67 14.13 7.40
N ARG A 92 -0.87 13.95 8.46
CA ARG A 92 -0.21 12.68 8.76
C ARG A 92 -1.25 11.64 9.20
N ALA A 93 -1.59 10.72 8.31
CA ALA A 93 -2.42 9.58 8.63
C ALA A 93 -1.64 8.54 9.46
N VAL A 94 -2.37 7.61 10.09
CA VAL A 94 -1.81 6.51 10.85
C VAL A 94 -2.36 5.20 10.30
N SER A 95 -1.50 4.42 9.64
CA SER A 95 -1.73 3.01 9.35
C SER A 95 -1.54 2.23 10.66
N ILE A 96 -2.64 1.78 11.28
CA ILE A 96 -2.58 0.98 12.51
C ILE A 96 -2.03 -0.40 12.16
N GLN A 97 -2.62 -1.03 11.15
CA GLN A 97 -2.13 -2.25 10.54
C GLN A 97 -2.70 -2.33 9.13
N THR A 98 -1.84 -2.47 8.12
CA THR A 98 -2.29 -2.86 6.78
C THR A 98 -1.40 -3.95 6.21
N GLY A 99 -1.89 -4.67 5.21
CA GLY A 99 -1.12 -5.72 4.59
C GLY A 99 -1.85 -6.46 3.49
N TYR A 100 -1.08 -7.28 2.80
CA TYR A 100 -1.49 -8.13 1.71
C TYR A 100 -1.10 -9.57 2.05
N LEU A 101 -2.05 -10.48 1.88
CA LEU A 101 -1.80 -11.92 1.78
C LEU A 101 -2.05 -12.29 0.32
N ILE A 102 -1.04 -12.84 -0.34
CA ILE A 102 -1.12 -13.37 -1.71
C ILE A 102 -1.01 -14.88 -1.59
N GLU A 103 -2.00 -15.62 -2.08
CA GLU A 103 -2.02 -17.07 -2.04
C GLU A 103 -1.94 -17.62 -3.47
N GLY A 104 -0.98 -18.49 -3.74
CA GLY A 104 -0.80 -19.08 -5.06
C GLY A 104 -1.86 -20.15 -5.33
N THR A 105 -2.69 -19.98 -6.35
CA THR A 105 -3.75 -20.94 -6.72
C THR A 105 -3.41 -21.77 -7.97
N GLY A 106 -2.25 -21.50 -8.58
CA GLY A 106 -1.73 -22.19 -9.76
C GLY A 106 -0.58 -21.42 -10.39
N ALA A 107 0.01 -21.95 -11.46
CA ALA A 107 1.16 -21.32 -12.13
C ALA A 107 0.86 -19.93 -12.73
N LYS A 108 -0.41 -19.60 -12.97
CA LYS A 108 -0.85 -18.33 -13.56
C LYS A 108 -2.05 -17.73 -12.83
N SER A 109 -2.20 -18.04 -11.54
CA SER A 109 -3.32 -17.53 -10.76
C SER A 109 -2.95 -17.40 -9.30
N CYS A 110 -3.54 -16.39 -8.66
CA CYS A 110 -3.43 -16.19 -7.22
C CYS A 110 -4.72 -15.57 -6.66
N THR A 111 -4.86 -15.62 -5.34
CA THR A 111 -5.81 -14.78 -4.60
C THR A 111 -5.06 -13.75 -3.80
N ILE A 112 -5.62 -12.54 -3.72
CA ILE A 112 -5.13 -11.50 -2.82
C ILE A 112 -6.19 -11.16 -1.78
N THR A 113 -5.76 -11.13 -0.53
CA THR A 113 -6.52 -10.61 0.59
C THR A 113 -5.84 -9.35 1.09
N TYR A 114 -6.58 -8.24 1.12
CA TYR A 114 -6.09 -6.96 1.62
C TYR A 114 -6.75 -6.65 2.96
N LEU A 115 -5.94 -6.46 4.00
CA LEU A 115 -6.38 -6.04 5.32
C LEU A 115 -5.89 -4.63 5.57
N ALA A 116 -6.77 -3.78 6.11
CA ALA A 116 -6.34 -2.44 6.49
C ALA A 116 -7.20 -1.81 7.58
N GLN A 117 -6.51 -1.33 8.61
CA GLN A 117 -7.00 -0.49 9.68
C GLN A 117 -6.18 0.80 9.68
N VAL A 118 -6.80 1.90 9.27
CA VAL A 118 -6.14 3.20 9.10
C VAL A 118 -6.97 4.27 9.79
N ASP A 119 -6.31 5.11 10.59
CA ASP A 119 -6.85 6.37 11.07
C ASP A 119 -6.39 7.49 10.12
N PRO A 120 -7.27 8.03 9.25
CA PRO A 120 -6.90 9.06 8.30
C PRO A 120 -6.57 10.41 8.96
N LYS A 121 -6.91 10.58 10.25
CA LYS A 121 -6.81 11.81 11.04
C LYS A 121 -7.52 13.02 10.38
N GLY A 122 -7.52 14.15 11.08
CA GLY A 122 -8.09 15.42 10.60
C GLY A 122 -9.56 15.64 10.99
N LYS A 123 -10.09 16.82 10.67
CA LYS A 123 -11.50 17.19 10.92
C LYS A 123 -12.33 16.83 9.69
N GLY A 124 -13.29 15.91 9.87
CA GLY A 124 -14.20 15.48 8.81
C GLY A 124 -14.69 14.04 8.97
N GLY A 125 -15.29 13.71 10.12
CA GLY A 125 -15.94 12.41 10.41
C GLY A 125 -15.06 11.17 10.21
N PRO A 126 -15.55 9.95 10.51
CA PRO A 126 -14.99 8.77 9.92
C PRO A 126 -15.22 8.90 8.41
N LEU A 127 -14.17 9.19 7.65
CA LEU A 127 -14.23 8.93 6.23
C LEU A 127 -14.49 7.43 6.10
N HIS A 128 -15.69 7.06 5.68
CA HIS A 128 -15.89 5.93 4.79
C HIS A 128 -15.14 6.22 3.47
N THR A 129 -13.86 6.59 3.54
CA THR A 129 -12.93 6.29 2.46
C THR A 129 -12.79 4.78 2.55
N PRO A 130 -13.34 4.00 1.61
CA PRO A 130 -12.82 2.66 1.43
C PRO A 130 -11.32 2.85 1.33
N VAL A 131 -10.60 2.20 2.23
CA VAL A 131 -9.16 2.26 2.42
C VAL A 131 -8.46 2.69 1.14
N SER A 132 -8.14 3.98 1.00
CA SER A 132 -7.87 4.55 -0.34
C SER A 132 -6.52 4.09 -0.91
N SER A 133 -5.62 3.61 -0.06
CA SER A 133 -4.40 2.88 -0.45
C SER A 133 -4.71 1.46 -0.96
N GLY A 134 -5.77 0.84 -0.43
CA GLY A 134 -6.32 -0.42 -0.88
C GLY A 134 -7.14 -0.31 -2.15
N THR A 135 -7.93 0.76 -2.32
CA THR A 135 -8.74 0.95 -3.52
C THR A 135 -7.90 1.16 -4.76
N GLY A 136 -6.76 1.85 -4.69
CA GLY A 136 -5.85 1.92 -5.84
C GLY A 136 -5.35 0.54 -6.24
N THR A 137 -4.95 -0.28 -5.26
CA THR A 137 -4.46 -1.65 -5.50
C THR A 137 -5.57 -2.56 -6.02
N LEU A 138 -6.76 -2.51 -5.41
CA LEU A 138 -7.93 -3.27 -5.82
C LEU A 138 -8.49 -2.79 -7.16
N GLN A 139 -8.45 -1.48 -7.45
CA GLN A 139 -8.81 -0.92 -8.76
C GLN A 139 -7.81 -1.34 -9.83
N PHE A 140 -6.51 -1.27 -9.56
CA PHE A 140 -5.47 -1.79 -10.45
C PHE A 140 -5.73 -3.26 -10.80
N LEU A 141 -5.93 -4.10 -9.79
CA LEU A 141 -6.14 -5.53 -10.01
C LEU A 141 -7.47 -5.88 -10.67
N THR A 142 -8.47 -4.99 -10.63
CA THR A 142 -9.75 -5.19 -11.33
C THR A 142 -9.78 -4.59 -12.74
N HIS A 143 -8.87 -3.66 -13.07
CA HIS A 143 -8.88 -2.89 -14.32
C HIS A 143 -7.63 -3.10 -15.19
N GLN A 144 -6.71 -4.01 -14.86
CA GLN A 144 -5.58 -4.35 -15.72
C GLN A 144 -6.03 -5.33 -16.84
N PRO A 145 -6.03 -4.92 -18.12
CA PRO A 145 -6.17 -5.85 -19.22
C PRO A 145 -4.76 -6.37 -19.54
N ARG A 146 -4.41 -7.53 -18.95
CA ARG A 146 -3.17 -8.28 -19.21
C ARG A 146 -1.90 -7.59 -18.67
N LEU A 147 -1.46 -8.04 -17.49
CA LEU A 147 -0.03 -8.04 -17.14
C LEU A 147 0.72 -9.01 -18.05
#